data_AF-A0A8B2ZD99-F1
#
_entry.id   AF-A0A8B2ZD99-F1
#
_cell.length_a   1.000
_cell.length_b   1.000
_cell.length_c   1.000
_cell.angle_alpha   90.00
_cell.angle_beta   90.00
_cell.angle_gamma   90.00
#
_symmetry.space_group_name_H-M   'P 1'
#
loop_
_entity.id
_entity.type
_entity.pdbx_description
1 polymer ?
#
loop_
_entity_poly.entity_id
_entity_poly.type
_entity_poly.pdbx_seq_one_letter_code
_entity_poly.pdbx_strand_id
1 'polypeptide(L)'
;MPKQESYTTNIVVKQFKSDGRFYFNSKGTSYGGGNGRADIDTCDKNGIYVGMEIKREKIGKVYPNQLRKGAWIAASGCRYIVAYPDFKIENLDNHDIPIVTYTDEDMKTPRYTFELVIDTTKEYYIEKGGFYYVEQGD
;
A
#
# COMPACT_ATOMS: atom_id res chain seq x y z
N MET A 1 18.10 -17.45 2.39
CA MET A 1 17.57 -16.68 1.24
C MET A 1 16.39 -15.84 1.72
N PRO A 2 16.27 -14.57 1.28
CA PRO A 2 15.12 -13.72 1.61
C PRO A 2 13.81 -14.37 1.17
N LYS A 3 12.77 -14.27 2.00
CA LYS A 3 11.47 -14.86 1.67
C LYS A 3 10.86 -14.17 0.45
N GLN A 4 10.33 -14.98 -0.47
CA GLN A 4 9.67 -14.49 -1.68
C GLN A 4 8.39 -13.74 -1.36
N GLU A 5 7.86 -13.00 -2.33
CA GLU A 5 6.62 -12.24 -2.17
C GLU A 5 5.42 -13.13 -1.87
N SER A 6 5.38 -14.34 -2.43
CA SER A 6 4.38 -15.36 -2.14
C SER A 6 4.30 -15.75 -0.67
N TYR A 7 5.43 -15.69 0.06
CA TYR A 7 5.45 -15.91 1.50
C TYR A 7 4.71 -14.79 2.25
N THR A 8 4.98 -13.52 1.90
CA THR A 8 4.28 -12.37 2.48
C THR A 8 2.78 -12.43 2.15
N THR A 9 2.42 -12.73 0.89
CA THR A 9 1.02 -12.91 0.49
C THR A 9 0.32 -13.97 1.35
N ASN A 10 0.96 -15.11 1.58
CA ASN A 10 0.39 -16.18 2.40
C ASN A 10 0.19 -15.77 3.86
N ILE A 11 1.10 -14.98 4.44
CA ILE A 11 0.96 -14.43 5.79
C ILE A 11 -0.29 -13.55 5.87
N VAL A 12 -0.40 -12.57 4.96
CA VAL A 12 -1.51 -11.60 4.93
C VAL A 12 -2.84 -12.33 4.74
N VAL A 13 -2.93 -13.19 3.72
CA VAL A 13 -4.15 -13.94 3.40
C VAL A 13 -4.56 -14.89 4.53
N LYS A 14 -3.60 -15.52 5.21
CA LYS A 14 -3.91 -16.39 6.35
C LYS A 14 -4.55 -15.59 7.48
N GLN A 15 -4.03 -14.42 7.80
CA GLN A 15 -4.60 -13.55 8.84
C GLN A 15 -6.00 -13.08 8.46
N PHE A 16 -6.21 -12.65 7.20
CA PHE A 16 -7.54 -12.27 6.71
C PHE A 16 -8.55 -13.41 6.80
N LYS A 17 -8.16 -14.63 6.39
CA LYS A 17 -9.04 -15.80 6.53
C LYS A 17 -9.38 -16.12 7.98
N SER A 18 -8.39 -16.04 8.88
CA SER A 18 -8.60 -16.30 10.31
C SER A 18 -9.51 -15.27 10.98
N ASP A 19 -9.47 -14.02 10.52
CA ASP A 19 -10.34 -12.92 10.99
C ASP A 19 -11.74 -12.93 10.34
N GLY A 20 -11.96 -13.74 9.29
CA GLY A 20 -13.18 -13.65 8.48
C GLY A 20 -13.25 -12.38 7.62
N ARG A 21 -12.10 -11.75 7.37
CA ARG A 21 -11.95 -10.53 6.60
C ARG A 21 -12.20 -10.78 5.11
N PHE A 22 -13.08 -9.98 4.51
CA PHE A 22 -13.19 -9.93 3.05
C PHE A 22 -11.88 -9.41 2.45
N TYR A 23 -11.37 -10.08 1.42
CA TYR A 23 -10.25 -9.57 0.63
C TYR A 23 -10.34 -10.10 -0.81
N PHE A 24 -9.76 -9.36 -1.74
CA PHE A 24 -9.57 -9.78 -3.13
C PHE A 24 -8.06 -9.77 -3.46
N ASN A 25 -7.54 -10.92 -3.88
CA ASN A 25 -6.13 -11.05 -4.29
C ASN A 25 -6.04 -10.96 -5.81
N SER A 26 -5.53 -9.83 -6.29
CA SER A 26 -5.36 -9.52 -7.72
C SER A 26 -4.06 -10.08 -8.31
N LYS A 27 -3.13 -10.50 -7.45
CA LYS A 27 -1.78 -10.89 -7.82
C LYS A 27 -1.79 -12.17 -8.67
N GLY A 28 -1.18 -12.11 -9.85
CA GLY A 28 -1.11 -13.24 -10.79
C GLY A 28 -2.40 -13.49 -11.59
N THR A 29 -3.41 -12.62 -11.48
CA THR A 29 -4.61 -12.69 -12.33
C THR A 29 -4.36 -12.04 -13.69
N SER A 30 -5.09 -12.48 -14.73
CA SER A 30 -5.07 -11.84 -16.06
C SER A 30 -5.54 -10.37 -16.03
N TYR A 31 -6.28 -9.99 -14.99
CA TYR A 31 -6.74 -8.63 -14.71
C TYR A 31 -5.79 -7.84 -13.79
N GLY A 32 -4.65 -8.44 -13.40
CA GLY A 32 -3.63 -7.83 -12.55
C GLY A 32 -2.59 -6.99 -13.32
N GLY A 33 -2.68 -6.93 -14.66
CA GLY A 33 -1.69 -6.26 -15.52
C GLY A 33 -1.76 -4.73 -15.58
N GLY A 34 -2.57 -4.08 -14.74
CA GLY A 34 -2.64 -2.61 -14.67
C GLY A 34 -1.47 -2.01 -13.90
N ASN A 35 -0.81 -0.99 -14.46
CA ASN A 35 0.30 -0.29 -13.82
C ASN A 35 -0.09 0.22 -12.41
N GLY A 36 0.59 -0.28 -11.37
CA GLY A 36 0.51 0.22 -10.00
C GLY A 36 -0.71 -0.24 -9.20
N ARG A 37 -1.57 -1.14 -9.71
CA ARG A 37 -2.70 -1.70 -8.95
C ARG A 37 -2.20 -2.36 -7.65
N ALA A 38 -2.97 -2.22 -6.57
CA ALA A 38 -2.74 -2.99 -5.35
C ALA A 38 -2.80 -4.51 -5.63
N ASP A 39 -1.91 -5.25 -4.99
CA ASP A 39 -1.89 -6.71 -5.05
C ASP A 39 -3.11 -7.32 -4.34
N ILE A 40 -3.50 -6.73 -3.21
CA ILE A 40 -4.65 -7.15 -2.42
C ILE A 40 -5.53 -5.94 -2.11
N ASP A 41 -6.82 -6.11 -2.31
CA ASP A 41 -7.87 -5.15 -1.96
C ASP A 41 -8.66 -5.68 -0.75
N THR A 42 -8.91 -4.86 0.27
CA THR A 42 -9.65 -5.22 1.48
C THR A 42 -10.29 -3.97 2.13
N CYS A 43 -10.83 -4.11 3.34
CA CYS A 43 -11.19 -2.99 4.22
C CYS A 43 -10.60 -3.20 5.62
N ASP A 44 -10.40 -2.12 6.38
CA ASP A 44 -10.12 -2.21 7.82
C ASP A 44 -11.39 -2.46 8.64
N LYS A 45 -11.30 -2.67 9.96
CA LYS A 45 -12.45 -2.98 10.84
C LYS A 45 -13.56 -1.93 10.81
N ASN A 46 -13.27 -0.70 10.38
CA ASN A 46 -14.23 0.40 10.27
C ASN A 46 -14.86 0.48 8.87
N GLY A 47 -14.52 -0.44 7.96
CA GLY A 47 -15.04 -0.46 6.59
C GLY A 47 -14.32 0.49 5.64
N ILE A 48 -13.18 1.09 6.04
CA ILE A 48 -12.39 1.95 5.15
C ILE A 48 -11.65 1.06 4.16
N TYR A 49 -11.74 1.37 2.87
CA TYR A 49 -11.02 0.63 1.83
C TYR A 49 -9.50 0.69 2.04
N VAL A 50 -8.85 -0.46 1.85
CA VAL A 50 -7.41 -0.64 1.98
C VAL A 50 -6.87 -1.29 0.71
N GLY A 51 -6.02 -0.56 -0.01
CA GLY A 51 -5.18 -1.13 -1.07
C GLY A 51 -3.84 -1.58 -0.47
N MET A 52 -3.43 -2.82 -0.77
CA MET A 52 -2.17 -3.35 -0.28
C MET A 52 -1.21 -3.72 -1.41
N GLU A 53 0.04 -3.26 -1.29
CA GLU A 53 1.16 -3.71 -2.09
C GLU A 53 1.99 -4.70 -1.29
N ILE A 54 2.22 -5.90 -1.84
CA ILE A 54 2.93 -6.97 -1.14
C ILE A 54 4.38 -7.01 -1.59
N LYS A 55 5.32 -6.96 -0.65
CA LYS A 55 6.75 -7.00 -0.93
C LYS A 55 7.45 -8.20 -0.33
N ARG A 56 8.46 -8.68 -1.06
CA ARG A 56 9.43 -9.66 -0.57
C ARG A 56 10.30 -9.09 0.56
N GLU A 57 10.66 -9.95 1.51
CA GLU A 57 11.43 -9.60 2.72
C GLU A 57 12.76 -8.90 2.38
N LYS A 58 13.10 -7.80 3.09
CA LYS A 58 14.41 -7.10 3.06
C LYS A 58 14.87 -6.49 1.73
N ILE A 59 14.39 -6.97 0.60
CA ILE A 59 14.87 -6.63 -0.74
C ILE A 59 13.75 -6.19 -1.70
N GLY A 60 12.49 -6.23 -1.27
CA GLY A 60 11.37 -5.69 -2.04
C GLY A 60 11.40 -4.16 -2.02
N LYS A 61 11.47 -3.54 -3.21
CA LYS A 61 11.36 -2.10 -3.39
C LYS A 61 9.95 -1.75 -3.84
N VAL A 62 9.44 -0.63 -3.34
CA VAL A 62 8.21 -0.02 -3.84
C VAL A 62 8.58 0.81 -5.06
N TYR A 63 7.86 0.60 -6.15
CA TYR A 63 8.13 1.26 -7.43
C TYR A 63 7.35 2.59 -7.53
N PRO A 64 7.82 3.54 -8.38
CA PRO A 64 7.21 4.85 -8.52
C PRO A 64 5.70 4.81 -8.81
N ASN A 65 5.27 3.93 -9.72
CA ASN A 65 3.85 3.75 -10.06
C ASN A 65 3.00 3.21 -8.90
N GLN A 66 3.58 2.43 -7.99
CA GLN A 66 2.91 1.92 -6.79
C GLN A 66 2.77 3.03 -5.75
N LEU A 67 3.81 3.85 -5.58
CA LEU A 67 3.74 5.04 -4.72
C LEU A 67 2.69 6.02 -5.23
N ARG A 68 2.65 6.29 -6.54
CA ARG A 68 1.65 7.15 -7.17
C ARG A 68 0.23 6.64 -6.97
N LYS A 69 0.01 5.33 -7.16
CA LYS A 69 -1.30 4.72 -6.89
C LYS A 69 -1.67 4.78 -5.41
N GLY A 70 -0.70 4.54 -4.54
CA GLY A 70 -0.88 4.62 -3.10
C GLY A 70 -1.28 6.03 -2.66
N ALA A 71 -0.61 7.05 -3.18
CA ALA A 71 -0.95 8.44 -2.92
C ALA A 71 -2.38 8.77 -3.40
N TRP A 72 -2.79 8.28 -4.57
CA TRP A 72 -4.16 8.44 -5.06
C TRP A 72 -5.21 7.78 -4.15
N ILE A 73 -4.93 6.57 -3.65
CA ILE A 73 -5.81 5.87 -2.69
C ILE A 73 -5.88 6.65 -1.38
N ALA A 74 -4.72 7.03 -0.82
CA ALA A 74 -4.64 7.79 0.43
C ALA A 74 -5.37 9.14 0.36
N ALA A 75 -5.20 9.88 -0.75
CA ALA A 75 -5.87 11.15 -1.00
C ALA A 75 -7.40 11.04 -1.11
N SER A 76 -7.93 9.84 -1.35
CA SER A 76 -9.37 9.57 -1.41
C SER A 76 -9.98 9.26 -0.04
N GLY A 77 -9.23 9.46 1.05
CA GLY A 77 -9.65 9.10 2.41
C GLY A 77 -9.61 7.59 2.69
N CYS A 78 -8.98 6.83 1.80
CA CYS A 78 -8.74 5.40 1.96
C CYS A 78 -7.32 5.14 2.46
N ARG A 79 -6.95 3.87 2.66
CA ARG A 79 -5.65 3.50 3.20
C ARG A 79 -4.82 2.74 2.16
N TYR A 80 -3.53 3.01 2.13
CA TYR A 80 -2.59 2.27 1.29
C TYR A 80 -1.45 1.72 2.11
N ILE A 81 -1.32 0.40 2.13
CA ILE A 81 -0.33 -0.30 2.94
C ILE A 81 0.65 -1.03 2.05
N VAL A 82 1.94 -0.82 2.31
CA VAL A 82 2.99 -1.68 1.76
C VAL A 82 3.30 -2.74 2.81
N ALA A 83 2.89 -3.97 2.55
CA ALA A 83 3.04 -5.07 3.48
C ALA A 83 4.31 -5.90 3.20
N TYR A 84 5.06 -6.13 4.27
CA TYR A 84 6.21 -7.02 4.35
C TYR A 84 5.86 -8.19 5.29
N PRO A 85 6.75 -9.20 5.47
CA PRO A 85 6.43 -10.37 6.30
C PRO A 85 6.07 -10.11 7.77
N ASP A 86 6.31 -8.90 8.26
CA ASP A 86 5.97 -8.42 9.60
C ASP A 86 4.51 -7.91 9.71
N PHE A 87 3.72 -7.96 8.64
CA PHE A 87 2.32 -7.56 8.64
C PHE A 87 1.50 -8.28 9.72
N LYS A 88 0.63 -7.50 10.36
CA LYS A 88 -0.27 -7.89 11.44
C LYS A 88 -1.63 -7.24 11.24
N ILE A 89 -2.69 -8.02 11.14
CA ILE A 89 -4.05 -7.52 10.92
C ILE A 89 -4.52 -6.66 12.09
N GLU A 90 -4.10 -6.97 13.31
CA GLU A 90 -4.39 -6.15 14.48
C GLU A 90 -3.86 -4.72 14.33
N ASN A 91 -2.68 -4.55 13.72
CA ASN A 91 -2.10 -3.23 13.48
C ASN A 91 -2.85 -2.49 12.36
N LEU A 92 -3.29 -3.21 11.33
CA LEU A 92 -4.17 -2.65 10.30
C LEU A 92 -5.43 -2.09 10.96
N ASP A 93 -6.13 -2.91 11.75
CA ASP A 93 -7.41 -2.56 12.34
C ASP A 93 -7.32 -1.48 13.42
N ASN A 94 -6.23 -1.43 14.16
CA ASN A 94 -6.01 -0.41 15.20
C ASN A 94 -5.35 0.87 14.68
N HIS A 95 -4.99 0.92 13.40
CA HIS A 95 -4.29 2.07 12.79
C HIS A 95 -2.90 2.28 13.42
N ASP A 96 -2.26 1.18 13.83
CA ASP A 96 -0.93 1.15 14.49
C ASP A 96 0.21 0.84 13.50
N ILE A 97 -0.08 0.78 12.20
CA ILE A 97 0.95 0.58 11.18
C ILE A 97 1.81 1.85 11.08
N PRO A 98 3.15 1.75 11.11
CA PRO A 98 4.02 2.92 10.98
C PRO A 98 3.75 3.69 9.70
N ILE A 99 3.74 5.01 9.81
CA ILE A 99 3.41 5.92 8.71
C ILE A 99 4.67 6.33 7.94
N VAL A 100 4.56 6.36 6.61
CA VAL A 100 5.54 6.96 5.71
C VAL A 100 4.84 8.00 4.85
N THR A 101 5.30 9.24 4.92
CA THR A 101 4.77 10.31 4.08
C THR A 101 5.24 10.13 2.64
N TYR A 102 4.33 10.27 1.68
CA TYR A 102 4.66 10.30 0.26
C TYR A 102 5.51 11.54 -0.07
N THR A 103 6.70 11.31 -0.63
CA THR A 103 7.67 12.33 -1.06
C THR A 103 8.08 12.09 -2.53
N ASP A 104 7.19 12.41 -3.47
CA ASP A 104 7.46 12.42 -4.92
C ASP A 104 8.17 11.19 -5.49
N GLU A 105 7.52 10.04 -5.38
CA GLU A 105 8.01 8.77 -5.94
C GLU A 105 9.41 8.33 -5.46
N ASP A 106 9.96 8.95 -4.40
CA ASP A 106 11.22 8.53 -3.80
C ASP A 106 11.08 7.08 -3.29
N MET A 107 11.87 6.19 -3.91
CA MET A 107 11.89 4.76 -3.59
C MET A 107 12.67 4.43 -2.30
N LYS A 108 13.12 5.44 -1.54
CA LYS A 108 13.74 5.30 -0.21
C LYS A 108 12.73 5.01 0.90
N THR A 109 11.76 4.14 0.61
CA THR A 109 10.84 3.60 1.61
C THR A 109 11.53 2.60 2.53
N PRO A 110 11.02 2.39 3.76
CA PRO A 110 11.53 1.35 4.64
C PRO A 110 11.30 -0.06 4.07
N ARG A 111 11.85 -1.07 4.75
CA ARG A 111 11.72 -2.50 4.39
C ARG A 111 10.95 -3.29 5.46
N TYR A 112 9.98 -2.64 6.08
CA TYR A 112 9.03 -3.16 7.06
C TYR A 112 7.62 -2.74 6.64
N THR A 113 6.57 -3.32 7.22
CA THR A 113 5.18 -2.96 6.87
C THR A 113 4.86 -1.52 7.25
N PHE A 114 4.41 -0.71 6.29
CA PHE A 114 4.08 0.70 6.53
C PHE A 114 2.83 1.15 5.78
N GLU A 115 2.22 2.21 6.26
CA GLU A 115 1.10 2.91 5.64
C GLU A 115 1.61 4.18 4.96
N LEU A 116 1.26 4.34 3.69
CA LEU A 116 1.60 5.54 2.94
C LEU A 116 0.53 6.61 3.21
N VAL A 117 0.96 7.79 3.66
CA VAL A 117 0.07 8.95 3.85
C VAL A 117 0.48 10.11 2.95
N ILE A 118 -0.46 10.99 2.66
CA ILE A 118 -0.21 12.24 1.95
C ILE A 118 0.03 13.38 2.95
N ASP A 119 0.89 14.31 2.60
CA ASP A 119 1.05 15.55 3.33
C ASP A 119 -0.05 16.53 2.88
N THR A 120 -1.12 16.61 3.68
CA THR A 120 -2.26 17.48 3.38
C THR A 120 -1.96 18.96 3.57
N THR A 121 -0.77 19.32 4.06
CA THR A 121 -0.35 20.72 4.15
C THR A 121 0.18 21.26 2.82
N LYS A 122 0.49 20.36 1.87
CA LYS A 122 0.92 20.71 0.52
C LYS A 122 -0.25 20.65 -0.44
N GLU A 123 -0.31 21.63 -1.34
CA GLU A 123 -1.23 21.56 -2.46
C GLU A 123 -0.81 20.43 -3.41
N TYR A 124 -1.80 19.68 -3.88
CA TYR A 124 -1.61 18.61 -4.85
C TYR A 124 -2.75 18.62 -5.86
N TYR A 125 -2.50 18.01 -7.01
CA TYR A 125 -3.52 17.74 -8.01
C TYR A 125 -3.46 16.29 -8.47
N ILE A 126 -4.61 15.81 -8.97
CA ILE A 126 -4.77 14.47 -9.52
C ILE A 126 -5.08 14.64 -11.01
N GLU A 127 -4.20 14.15 -11.88
CA GLU A 127 -4.38 14.20 -13.33
C GLU A 127 -4.20 12.82 -13.95
N LYS A 128 -5.16 12.37 -14.78
CA LYS A 128 -5.13 11.13 -15.59
C LYS A 128 -4.38 9.94 -14.94
N GLY A 129 -4.81 9.55 -13.75
CA GLY A 129 -4.24 8.39 -13.04
C GLY A 129 -2.90 8.65 -12.35
N GLY A 130 -2.51 9.92 -12.19
CA GLY A 130 -1.37 10.35 -11.41
C GLY A 130 -1.72 11.29 -10.27
N PHE A 131 -0.76 11.40 -9.34
CA PHE A 131 -0.80 12.24 -8.16
C PHE A 131 0.48 13.08 -8.16
N TYR A 132 0.35 14.39 -8.00
CA TYR A 132 1.45 15.35 -8.11
C TYR A 132 1.31 16.44 -7.06
N TYR A 133 2.36 16.70 -6.28
CA TYR A 133 2.41 17.93 -5.49
C TYR A 133 2.65 19.13 -6.43
N VAL A 134 2.05 20.26 -6.10
CA VAL A 134 2.31 21.52 -6.81
C VAL A 134 3.70 21.97 -6.41
N GLU A 135 4.62 22.11 -7.39
CA GLU A 135 5.90 22.77 -7.14
C GLU A 135 5.61 24.21 -6.66
N GLN A 136 6.05 24.56 -5.45
CA GLN A 136 6.07 25.95 -5.04
C GLN A 136 7.08 26.66 -5.95
N GLY A 137 6.59 27.48 -6.88
CA GLY A 137 7.46 28.34 -7.68
C GLY A 137 8.29 29.23 -6.75
N ASP A 138 9.60 29.30 -7.02
CA ASP A 138 10.53 30.22 -6.37
C ASP A 138 10.16 31.69 -6.62
#